data_AF-A0A7T1IAD3-F1
#
_entry.id   AF-A0A7T1IAD3-F1
#
_cell.length_a   1.000
_cell.length_b   1.000
_cell.length_c   1.000
_cell.angle_alpha   90.00
_cell.angle_beta   90.00
_cell.angle_gamma   90.00
#
_symmetry.space_group_name_H-M   'P 1'
#
loop_
_entity.id
_entity.type
_entity.pdbx_description
1 polymer ?
#
loop_
_entity_poly.entity_id
_entity_poly.type
_entity_poly.pdbx_seq_one_letter_code
_entity_poly.pdbx_strand_id
1 'polypeptide(L)'
;MPRTLLLTAGTSIANGTAALRSYQARATAWDDDTAELQQQIRERLQTFDLTSESGRVLASAELNIMHRLPVNADDEVVLFTTDTADGRCCAEELRRVIESELGVVKVKVERVQGLQVRDATMLRSTGLTNLSRLLISYLDDPQRQYSGGCVLCPNGGFKGVVPFMTVLGMIFRAPVVYVFEFAEAVISLPPLPIGFAADLFDRAFPAMDWASKEEVFDVNEFYRKIPGFNPNEAPLFDSFLEITPDADGSRLGSLTPLAAVLAEREHGGAQLRLSETALRDLTNLSPAERREVEPYLPKLRSALWRSQHRGTTKKTSNLEFYPKGHTTTWRFGGFTDSGVFHLCWFAQHSTYDRLIPQRDRQRGAFPLDEFKDYTPANDSNSQLDVGDPYHSFSWFDLRSEIEELIARNELLLTKETVAVQNANRMRKLLHEARRTIDELANAKRALQDRLQQLEQQQELDDSSAALPIE
;
A
#
# COMPACT_ATOMS: atom_id res chain seq x y z
N MET A 1 16.77 11.50 0.92
CA MET A 1 15.54 11.96 0.22
C MET A 1 14.71 12.72 1.25
N PRO A 2 14.09 13.84 0.88
CA PRO A 2 13.28 14.63 1.82
C PRO A 2 12.08 13.81 2.29
N ARG A 3 11.77 13.83 3.59
CA ARG A 3 10.64 13.13 4.20
C ARG A 3 9.53 14.10 4.54
N THR A 4 8.32 13.60 4.72
CA THR A 4 7.20 14.34 5.31
C THR A 4 6.96 13.85 6.73
N LEU A 5 7.14 14.70 7.74
CA LEU A 5 6.83 14.41 9.13
C LEU A 5 5.42 14.90 9.45
N LEU A 6 4.56 13.98 9.89
CA LEU A 6 3.16 14.22 10.24
C LEU A 6 3.05 14.21 11.77
N LEU A 7 3.07 15.39 12.40
CA LEU A 7 3.06 15.53 13.85
C LEU A 7 1.72 16.01 14.35
N THR A 8 1.23 15.42 15.44
CA THR A 8 0.20 16.09 16.24
C THR A 8 0.84 17.14 17.13
N ALA A 9 0.26 18.33 17.14
CA ALA A 9 0.69 19.46 17.93
C ALA A 9 -0.24 19.66 19.13
N GLY A 10 0.34 19.72 20.32
CA GLY A 10 -0.35 20.07 21.55
C GLY A 10 0.05 21.44 22.08
N THR A 11 -0.26 21.64 23.35
CA THR A 11 0.01 22.90 24.05
C THR A 11 1.30 22.84 24.89
N SER A 12 2.14 21.81 24.68
CA SER A 12 3.32 21.58 25.52
C SER A 12 4.35 22.71 25.44
N ILE A 13 4.44 23.39 24.29
CA ILE A 13 5.28 24.58 24.11
C ILE A 13 4.89 25.75 25.02
N ALA A 14 3.63 25.79 25.46
CA ALA A 14 3.07 26.79 26.38
C ALA A 14 3.04 26.31 27.84
N ASN A 15 3.60 25.13 28.16
CA ASN A 15 3.58 24.60 29.52
C ASN A 15 4.23 25.57 30.53
N GLY A 16 3.50 25.87 31.60
CA GLY A 16 3.96 26.78 32.64
C GLY A 16 3.64 28.26 32.38
N THR A 17 3.11 28.62 31.21
CA THR A 17 2.58 29.97 30.97
C THR A 17 1.28 30.18 31.77
N ALA A 18 1.08 31.39 32.30
CA ALA A 18 -0.12 31.71 33.08
C ALA A 18 -1.37 31.74 32.18
N ALA A 19 -1.22 32.26 30.96
CA ALA A 19 -2.29 32.37 29.98
C ALA A 19 -2.86 31.00 29.59
N LEU A 20 -2.04 29.96 29.41
CA LEU A 20 -2.53 28.65 28.93
C LEU A 20 -3.68 28.10 29.80
N ARG A 21 -3.63 28.29 31.12
CA ARG A 21 -4.68 27.79 32.03
C ARG A 21 -6.05 28.41 31.73
N SER A 22 -6.11 29.68 31.32
CA SER A 22 -7.37 30.36 31.03
C SER A 22 -8.03 29.81 29.77
N TYR A 23 -7.24 29.50 28.73
CA TYR A 23 -7.73 28.85 27.51
C TYR A 23 -8.18 27.42 27.77
N GLN A 24 -7.43 26.66 28.57
CA GLN A 24 -7.80 25.28 28.92
C GLN A 24 -9.03 25.18 29.83
N ALA A 25 -9.32 26.22 30.62
CA ALA A 25 -10.47 26.26 31.53
C ALA A 25 -11.81 26.41 30.81
N ARG A 26 -11.84 26.93 29.57
CA ARG A 26 -13.07 27.17 28.80
C ARG A 26 -13.03 26.55 27.41
N ALA A 27 -14.17 26.52 26.72
CA ALA A 27 -14.18 26.30 25.27
C ALA A 27 -13.70 27.58 24.59
N THR A 28 -12.88 27.44 23.55
CA THR A 28 -12.38 28.55 22.74
C THR A 28 -12.64 28.25 21.28
N ALA A 29 -13.03 29.25 20.52
CA ALA A 29 -13.13 29.12 19.07
C ALA A 29 -11.74 29.25 18.46
N TRP A 30 -11.51 28.62 17.30
CA TRP A 30 -10.23 28.72 16.57
C TRP A 30 -9.73 30.16 16.42
N ASP A 31 -10.65 31.10 16.18
CA ASP A 31 -10.36 32.50 15.88
C ASP A 31 -10.28 33.43 17.10
N ASP A 32 -10.45 32.92 18.32
CA ASP A 32 -10.32 33.74 19.54
C ASP A 32 -8.92 34.38 19.62
N ASP A 33 -8.83 35.57 20.22
CA ASP A 33 -7.55 36.26 20.39
C ASP A 33 -6.59 35.44 21.27
N THR A 34 -5.32 35.39 20.85
CA THR A 34 -4.25 34.62 21.49
C THR A 34 -2.99 35.45 21.74
N ALA A 35 -3.06 36.79 21.64
CA ALA A 35 -1.89 37.66 21.77
C ALA A 35 -1.13 37.47 23.09
N GLU A 36 -1.84 37.40 24.23
CA GLU A 36 -1.21 37.19 25.54
C GLU A 36 -0.50 35.84 25.62
N LEU A 37 -1.16 34.77 25.17
CA LEU A 37 -0.60 33.43 25.15
C LEU A 37 0.64 33.36 24.24
N GLN A 38 0.56 33.96 23.06
CA GLN A 38 1.65 34.04 22.10
C GLN A 38 2.87 34.74 22.70
N GLN A 39 2.66 35.88 23.36
CA GLN A 39 3.73 36.62 24.02
C GLN A 39 4.40 35.77 25.10
N GLN A 40 3.62 35.13 25.98
CA GLN A 40 4.17 34.30 27.05
C GLN A 40 4.91 33.07 26.53
N ILE A 41 4.46 32.47 25.41
CA ILE A 41 5.19 31.38 24.74
C ILE A 41 6.56 31.89 24.26
N ARG A 42 6.63 33.07 23.63
CA ARG A 42 7.89 33.63 23.14
C ARG A 42 8.86 33.96 24.27
N GLU A 43 8.37 34.60 25.34
CA GLU A 43 9.17 34.90 26.53
C GLU A 43 9.70 33.60 27.17
N ARG A 44 8.85 32.57 27.28
CA ARG A 44 9.27 31.24 27.74
C ARG A 44 10.36 30.65 26.84
N LEU A 45 10.21 30.69 25.52
CA LEU A 45 11.18 30.10 24.60
C LEU A 45 12.57 30.76 24.67
N GLN A 46 12.63 32.06 25.00
CA GLN A 46 13.90 32.77 25.22
C GLN A 46 14.71 32.23 26.41
N THR A 47 14.07 31.50 27.33
CA THR A 47 14.75 30.88 28.48
C THR A 47 15.44 29.55 28.15
N PHE A 48 15.22 29.00 26.95
CA PHE A 48 15.80 27.74 26.51
C PHE A 48 16.87 27.97 25.44
N ASP A 49 17.98 27.23 25.53
CA ASP A 49 18.92 27.11 24.42
C ASP A 49 18.39 26.07 23.42
N LEU A 50 17.67 26.54 22.41
CA LEU A 50 17.09 25.69 21.36
C LEU A 50 18.13 25.11 20.39
N THR A 51 19.42 25.45 20.53
CA THR A 51 20.51 24.77 19.81
C THR A 51 20.97 23.50 20.54
N SER A 52 20.68 23.41 21.83
CA SER A 52 21.01 22.25 22.67
C SER A 52 19.90 21.20 22.70
N GLU A 53 20.29 19.94 22.94
CA GLU A 53 19.35 18.85 23.23
C GLU A 53 18.42 19.19 24.40
N SER A 54 18.99 19.54 25.54
CA SER A 54 18.23 19.79 26.76
C SER A 54 17.22 20.92 26.58
N GLY A 55 17.58 21.98 25.86
CA GLY A 55 16.65 23.07 25.56
C GLY A 55 15.48 22.61 24.68
N ARG A 56 15.73 21.87 23.60
CA ARG A 56 14.67 21.35 22.71
C ARG A 56 13.74 20.38 23.43
N VAL A 57 14.30 19.45 24.20
CA VAL A 57 13.57 18.42 24.93
C VAL A 57 12.62 19.03 25.98
N LEU A 58 13.06 20.08 26.68
CA LEU A 58 12.25 20.76 27.70
C LEU A 58 11.29 21.81 27.12
N ALA A 59 11.59 22.32 25.92
CA ALA A 59 10.76 23.34 25.28
C ALA A 59 9.39 22.80 24.88
N SER A 60 9.31 21.63 24.23
CA SER A 60 8.04 20.99 23.84
C SER A 60 8.22 19.52 23.45
N ALA A 61 7.13 18.75 23.43
CA ALA A 61 7.14 17.37 22.96
C ALA A 61 7.49 17.25 21.46
N GLU A 62 7.09 18.24 20.67
CA GLU A 62 7.33 18.32 19.24
C GLU A 62 8.80 18.62 18.92
N LEU A 63 9.43 19.55 19.65
CA LEU A 63 10.86 19.83 19.53
C LEU A 63 11.72 18.67 20.09
N ASN A 64 11.23 17.99 21.13
CA ASN A 64 11.85 16.78 21.65
C ASN A 64 11.94 15.69 20.56
N ILE A 65 10.84 15.37 19.89
CA ILE A 65 10.89 14.38 18.81
C ILE A 65 11.77 14.84 17.65
N MET A 66 11.75 16.11 17.26
CA MET A 66 12.61 16.61 16.18
C MET A 66 14.10 16.62 16.53
N HIS A 67 14.44 16.68 17.82
CA HIS A 67 15.82 16.47 18.25
C HIS A 67 16.24 15.01 18.05
N ARG A 68 15.41 14.06 18.47
CA ARG A 68 15.72 12.63 18.40
C ARG A 68 15.50 12.00 17.02
N LEU A 69 14.65 12.62 16.21
CA LEU A 69 14.47 12.36 14.79
C LEU A 69 14.84 13.64 14.03
N PRO A 70 16.15 13.91 13.83
CA PRO A 70 16.62 15.13 13.19
C PRO A 70 15.92 15.39 11.86
N VAL A 71 15.48 16.63 11.67
CA VAL A 71 14.88 17.15 10.45
C VAL A 71 15.95 17.82 9.57
N ASN A 72 15.76 17.75 8.26
CA ASN A 72 16.59 18.45 7.28
C ASN A 72 15.85 19.66 6.71
N ALA A 73 16.58 20.62 6.14
CA ALA A 73 15.99 21.82 5.55
C ALA A 73 14.94 21.53 4.45
N ASP A 74 15.14 20.45 3.69
CA ASP A 74 14.26 20.01 2.60
C ASP A 74 13.11 19.10 3.06
N ASP A 75 13.10 18.67 4.32
CA ASP A 75 11.99 17.89 4.87
C ASP A 75 10.72 18.77 4.92
N GLU A 76 9.55 18.14 4.87
CA GLU A 76 8.27 18.77 5.13
C GLU A 76 7.78 18.42 6.53
N VAL A 77 7.30 19.40 7.26
CA VAL A 77 6.73 19.24 8.60
C VAL A 77 5.29 19.70 8.58
N VAL A 78 4.37 18.81 8.97
CA VAL A 78 2.93 19.09 9.06
C VAL A 78 2.50 18.96 10.51
N LEU A 79 1.97 20.04 11.07
CA LEU A 79 1.50 20.15 12.45
C LEU A 79 -0.04 20.08 12.48
N PHE A 80 -0.59 18.93 12.83
CA PHE A 80 -2.03 18.74 13.05
C PHE A 80 -2.41 19.22 14.43
N THR A 81 -3.27 20.23 14.52
CA THR A 81 -3.66 20.85 15.78
C THR A 81 -5.16 20.79 16.01
N THR A 82 -5.56 20.84 17.29
CA THR A 82 -6.96 20.84 17.72
C THR A 82 -7.69 22.08 17.21
N ASP A 83 -9.00 21.96 17.05
CA ASP A 83 -9.88 23.05 16.66
C ASP A 83 -10.15 24.04 17.82
N THR A 84 -9.07 24.63 18.34
CA THR A 84 -9.09 25.52 19.50
C THR A 84 -8.06 26.65 19.35
N ALA A 85 -8.31 27.80 19.98
CA ALA A 85 -7.40 28.96 19.87
C ALA A 85 -6.01 28.69 20.45
N ASP A 86 -5.91 28.01 21.59
CA ASP A 86 -4.63 27.63 22.19
C ASP A 86 -3.86 26.63 21.33
N GLY A 87 -4.56 25.67 20.72
CA GLY A 87 -3.99 24.74 19.75
C GLY A 87 -3.41 25.46 18.54
N ARG A 88 -4.15 26.41 17.96
CA ARG A 88 -3.66 27.28 16.87
C ARG A 88 -2.41 28.06 17.30
N CYS A 89 -2.48 28.76 18.42
CA CYS A 89 -1.38 29.60 18.91
C CYS A 89 -0.10 28.80 19.13
N CYS A 90 -0.21 27.62 19.74
CA CYS A 90 0.93 26.75 20.00
C CYS A 90 1.53 26.20 18.70
N ALA A 91 0.70 25.78 17.74
CA ALA A 91 1.16 25.25 16.45
C ALA A 91 1.85 26.33 15.60
N GLU A 92 1.35 27.57 15.60
CA GLU A 92 1.99 28.67 14.87
C GLU A 92 3.32 29.11 15.50
N GLU A 93 3.43 29.12 16.83
CA GLU A 93 4.72 29.39 17.48
C GLU A 93 5.72 28.22 17.29
N LEU A 94 5.24 26.97 17.28
CA LEU A 94 6.05 25.82 16.88
C LEU A 94 6.56 26.00 15.45
N ARG A 95 5.68 26.31 14.50
CA ARG A 95 6.05 26.57 13.11
C ARG A 95 7.16 27.61 13.01
N ARG A 96 6.99 28.75 13.69
CA ARG A 96 8.00 29.83 13.71
C ARG A 96 9.36 29.32 14.19
N VAL A 97 9.39 28.56 15.28
CA VAL A 97 10.63 27.99 15.84
C VAL A 97 11.26 26.96 14.90
N ILE A 98 10.47 26.11 14.27
CA ILE A 98 10.97 25.07 13.35
C ILE A 98 11.57 25.73 12.09
N GLU A 99 10.93 26.76 11.56
CA GLU A 99 11.44 27.52 10.41
C GLU A 99 12.73 28.30 10.78
N SER A 100 12.75 29.00 11.93
CA SER A 100 13.88 29.88 12.30
C SER A 100 15.08 29.14 12.91
N GLU A 101 14.84 28.19 13.83
CA GLU A 101 15.90 27.53 14.60
C GLU A 101 16.35 26.21 14.00
N LEU A 102 15.46 25.49 13.31
CA LEU A 102 15.76 24.20 12.68
C LEU A 102 16.00 24.31 11.16
N GLY A 103 15.68 25.46 10.56
CA GLY A 103 15.94 25.74 9.15
C GLY A 103 15.09 24.93 8.17
N VAL A 104 13.97 24.37 8.63
CA VAL A 104 13.04 23.62 7.76
C VAL A 104 12.24 24.61 6.93
N VAL A 105 12.30 24.47 5.60
CA VAL A 105 11.68 25.43 4.67
C VAL A 105 10.17 25.21 4.54
N LYS A 106 9.71 23.96 4.69
CA LYS A 106 8.31 23.57 4.47
C LYS A 106 7.65 23.15 5.78
N VAL A 107 7.04 24.12 6.47
CA VAL A 107 6.28 23.86 7.69
C VAL A 107 4.83 24.31 7.52
N LYS A 108 3.88 23.40 7.75
CA LYS A 108 2.44 23.65 7.61
C LYS A 108 1.72 23.41 8.93
N VAL A 109 0.77 24.28 9.25
CA VAL A 109 -0.21 24.07 10.33
C VAL A 109 -1.52 23.64 9.71
N GLU A 110 -2.02 22.48 10.14
CA GLU A 110 -3.30 21.92 9.72
C GLU A 110 -4.29 21.98 10.87
N ARG A 111 -5.32 22.80 10.71
CA ARG A 111 -6.49 22.80 11.60
C ARG A 111 -7.29 21.54 11.37
N VAL A 112 -7.45 20.72 12.41
CA VAL A 112 -8.35 19.57 12.34
C VAL A 112 -9.71 19.98 12.88
N GLN A 113 -10.61 20.41 11.99
CA GLN A 113 -11.95 20.87 12.38
C GLN A 113 -12.70 19.84 13.25
N GLY A 114 -13.31 20.29 14.34
CA GLY A 114 -14.03 19.45 15.31
C GLY A 114 -13.15 18.62 16.25
N LEU A 115 -11.81 18.61 16.08
CA LEU A 115 -10.90 17.91 16.99
C LEU A 115 -10.72 18.72 18.28
N GLN A 116 -11.43 18.32 19.34
CA GLN A 116 -11.37 18.95 20.66
C GLN A 116 -11.71 17.94 21.78
N VAL A 117 -11.56 18.33 23.06
CA VAL A 117 -11.65 17.41 24.21
C VAL A 117 -12.87 17.60 25.13
N ARG A 118 -13.78 18.52 24.79
CA ARG A 118 -14.94 18.94 25.59
C ARG A 118 -16.27 18.36 25.12
N ASP A 119 -16.43 18.11 23.82
CA ASP A 119 -17.61 17.49 23.23
C ASP A 119 -17.22 16.16 22.58
N ALA A 120 -17.55 15.07 23.25
CA ALA A 120 -17.20 13.74 22.78
C ALA A 120 -17.88 13.37 21.46
N THR A 121 -19.10 13.86 21.20
CA THR A 121 -19.84 13.57 19.98
C THR A 121 -19.20 14.26 18.77
N MET A 122 -18.91 15.56 18.89
CA MET A 122 -18.21 16.30 17.84
C MET A 122 -16.80 15.78 17.59
N LEU A 123 -16.07 15.41 18.66
CA LEU A 123 -14.77 14.78 18.53
C LEU A 123 -14.86 13.50 17.70
N ARG A 124 -15.84 12.63 17.97
CA ARG A 124 -16.00 11.36 17.24
C ARG A 124 -16.45 11.59 15.80
N SER A 125 -17.60 12.21 15.59
CA SER A 125 -18.23 12.30 14.26
C SER A 125 -17.47 13.20 13.29
N THR A 126 -16.83 14.25 13.81
CA THR A 126 -16.19 15.30 12.99
C THR A 126 -14.68 15.31 13.19
N GLY A 127 -14.21 15.43 14.43
CA GLY A 127 -12.79 15.62 14.73
C GLY A 127 -11.89 14.47 14.27
N LEU A 128 -12.21 13.24 14.69
CA LEU A 128 -11.46 12.04 14.32
C LEU A 128 -11.62 11.72 12.84
N THR A 129 -12.82 11.91 12.28
CA THR A 129 -13.08 11.76 10.83
C THR A 129 -12.19 12.70 10.01
N ASN A 130 -12.14 13.98 10.37
CA ASN A 130 -11.31 14.98 9.69
C ASN A 130 -9.82 14.70 9.86
N LEU A 131 -9.39 14.25 11.04
CA LEU A 131 -8.01 13.83 11.26
C LEU A 131 -7.63 12.67 10.33
N SER A 132 -8.46 11.61 10.31
CA SER A 132 -8.24 10.45 9.45
C SER A 132 -8.19 10.84 7.97
N ARG A 133 -9.11 11.71 7.51
CA ARG A 133 -9.12 12.21 6.13
C ARG A 133 -7.84 12.94 5.76
N LEU A 134 -7.40 13.86 6.62
CA LEU A 134 -6.15 14.59 6.41
C LEU A 134 -4.95 13.63 6.39
N LEU A 135 -4.80 12.76 7.39
CA LEU A 135 -3.70 11.80 7.44
C LEU A 135 -3.65 10.90 6.20
N ILE A 136 -4.81 10.34 5.80
CA ILE A 136 -4.91 9.50 4.60
C ILE A 136 -4.49 10.29 3.36
N SER A 137 -4.90 11.55 3.21
CA SER A 137 -4.50 12.38 2.06
C SER A 137 -2.98 12.57 1.95
N TYR A 138 -2.28 12.73 3.07
CA TYR A 138 -0.82 12.82 3.10
C TYR A 138 -0.14 11.47 2.84
N LEU A 139 -0.69 10.38 3.37
CA LEU A 139 -0.14 9.03 3.23
C LEU A 139 -0.32 8.46 1.81
N ASP A 140 -1.41 8.82 1.16
CA ASP A 140 -1.73 8.38 -0.20
C ASP A 140 -1.03 9.18 -1.30
N ASP A 141 -0.48 10.35 -0.99
CA ASP A 141 0.14 11.18 -2.01
C ASP A 141 1.35 10.45 -2.66
N PRO A 142 1.26 10.12 -3.96
CA PRO A 142 2.34 9.43 -4.65
C PRO A 142 3.65 10.21 -4.63
N GLN A 143 3.62 11.55 -4.65
CA GLN A 143 4.82 12.38 -4.62
C GLN A 143 5.59 12.19 -3.30
N ARG A 144 4.87 12.07 -2.19
CA ARG A 144 5.48 11.82 -0.87
C ARG A 144 6.01 10.40 -0.77
N GLN A 145 5.35 9.44 -1.39
CA GLN A 145 5.85 8.06 -1.50
C GLN A 145 7.12 7.94 -2.37
N TYR A 146 7.25 8.75 -3.43
CA TYR A 146 8.46 8.79 -4.26
C TYR A 146 9.62 9.55 -3.59
N SER A 147 9.34 10.30 -2.53
CA SER A 147 10.33 10.96 -1.69
C SER A 147 10.84 10.02 -0.58
N GLY A 148 11.31 10.55 0.54
CA GLY A 148 11.67 9.79 1.73
C GLY A 148 10.47 9.16 2.47
N GLY A 149 9.23 9.36 1.99
CA GLY A 149 8.02 8.84 2.61
C GLY A 149 7.49 9.71 3.74
N CYS A 150 6.35 9.29 4.30
CA CYS A 150 5.74 9.91 5.47
C CYS A 150 6.18 9.21 6.75
N VAL A 151 6.41 10.00 7.82
CA VAL A 151 6.69 9.52 9.17
C VAL A 151 5.67 10.13 10.12
N LEU A 152 4.94 9.29 10.87
CA LEU A 152 3.92 9.75 11.82
C LEU A 152 4.54 9.93 13.21
N CYS A 153 4.30 11.08 13.82
CA CYS A 153 4.82 11.43 15.14
C CYS A 153 3.69 11.88 16.07
N PRO A 154 2.95 10.94 16.69
CA PRO A 154 1.81 11.24 17.55
C PRO A 154 2.23 11.66 18.98
N ASN A 155 3.22 12.57 19.09
CA ASN A 155 3.90 12.88 20.35
C ASN A 155 3.31 14.09 21.09
N GLY A 156 2.69 15.01 20.36
CA GLY A 156 2.02 16.17 20.92
C GLY A 156 0.50 16.02 20.93
N GLY A 157 -0.16 16.82 21.75
CA GLY A 157 -1.62 17.01 21.67
C GLY A 157 -2.47 15.94 22.33
N PHE A 158 -3.68 15.77 21.83
CA PHE A 158 -4.71 14.94 22.44
C PHE A 158 -4.38 13.45 22.29
N LYS A 159 -4.07 12.77 23.40
CA LYS A 159 -3.64 11.35 23.40
C LYS A 159 -4.65 10.37 22.78
N GLY A 160 -5.93 10.75 22.68
CA GLY A 160 -6.95 9.93 22.01
C GLY A 160 -6.75 9.72 20.51
N VAL A 161 -5.88 10.52 19.85
CA VAL A 161 -5.57 10.37 18.41
C VAL A 161 -4.46 9.34 18.12
N VAL A 162 -3.66 8.99 19.13
CA VAL A 162 -2.50 8.10 18.98
C VAL A 162 -2.87 6.75 18.36
N PRO A 163 -3.98 6.07 18.77
CA PRO A 163 -4.37 4.80 18.15
C PRO A 163 -4.69 4.93 16.66
N PHE A 164 -5.35 6.02 16.24
CA PHE A 164 -5.72 6.27 14.85
C PHE A 164 -4.47 6.44 13.97
N MET A 165 -3.53 7.28 14.41
CA MET A 165 -2.24 7.46 13.71
C MET A 165 -1.45 6.15 13.67
N THR A 166 -1.47 5.37 14.75
CA THR A 166 -0.75 4.10 14.80
C THR A 166 -1.32 3.08 13.80
N VAL A 167 -2.64 2.90 13.78
CA VAL A 167 -3.33 1.99 12.85
C VAL A 167 -3.13 2.42 11.40
N LEU A 168 -3.27 3.72 11.11
CA LEU A 168 -3.01 4.25 9.77
C LEU A 168 -1.55 4.06 9.36
N GLY A 169 -0.59 4.32 10.26
CA GLY A 169 0.82 4.05 10.00
C GLY A 169 1.08 2.57 9.64
N MET A 170 0.43 1.64 10.33
CA MET A 170 0.52 0.21 10.00
C MET A 170 -0.11 -0.11 8.62
N ILE A 171 -1.34 0.34 8.36
CA ILE A 171 -2.06 0.09 7.10
C ILE A 171 -1.30 0.66 5.89
N PHE A 172 -0.81 1.89 5.99
CA PHE A 172 -0.09 2.60 4.93
C PHE A 172 1.41 2.33 4.93
N ARG A 173 1.88 1.45 5.81
CA ARG A 173 3.29 1.06 5.96
C ARG A 173 4.22 2.26 6.22
N ALA A 174 3.72 3.29 6.87
CA ALA A 174 4.47 4.46 7.26
C ALA A 174 5.02 4.29 8.70
N PRO A 175 6.30 4.60 8.95
CA PRO A 175 6.87 4.51 10.28
C PRO A 175 6.11 5.40 11.28
N VAL A 176 5.77 4.84 12.43
CA VAL A 176 5.19 5.58 13.56
C VAL A 176 6.27 5.71 14.62
N VAL A 177 6.62 6.94 14.97
CA VAL A 177 7.75 7.26 15.83
C VAL A 177 7.24 7.97 17.07
N TYR A 178 7.39 7.30 18.22
CA TYR A 178 7.02 7.89 19.51
C TYR A 178 8.19 8.00 20.49
N VAL A 179 8.11 9.02 21.33
CA VAL A 179 9.03 9.22 22.45
C VAL A 179 8.46 8.55 23.69
N PHE A 180 9.20 7.61 24.29
CA PHE A 180 8.81 7.08 25.59
C PHE A 180 9.15 8.13 26.66
N GLU A 181 8.14 8.71 27.32
CA GLU A 181 8.28 9.90 28.20
C GLU A 181 9.36 9.74 29.30
N PHE A 182 9.71 8.51 29.70
CA PHE A 182 10.72 8.21 30.74
C PHE A 182 11.99 7.50 30.26
N ALA A 183 12.10 7.18 28.97
CA ALA A 183 13.33 6.64 28.39
C ALA A 183 13.80 7.60 27.30
N GLU A 184 15.10 7.84 27.22
CA GLU A 184 15.70 8.67 26.17
C GLU A 184 15.62 8.04 24.76
N ALA A 185 14.91 6.91 24.63
CA ALA A 185 14.78 6.13 23.42
C ALA A 185 13.57 6.55 22.58
N VAL A 186 13.83 6.71 21.27
CA VAL A 186 12.79 6.74 20.24
C VAL A 186 12.34 5.31 19.97
N ILE A 187 11.04 5.07 20.04
CA ILE A 187 10.45 3.81 19.65
C ILE A 187 9.81 4.00 18.27
N SER A 188 10.46 3.41 17.27
CA SER A 188 9.88 3.25 15.94
C SER A 188 9.06 1.98 15.94
N LEU A 189 7.75 2.09 15.79
CA LEU A 189 6.89 0.93 15.55
C LEU A 189 7.05 0.56 14.07
N PRO A 190 7.70 -0.57 13.74
CA PRO A 190 7.79 -1.01 12.36
C PRO A 190 6.36 -1.33 11.87
N PRO A 191 6.05 -1.05 10.60
CA PRO A 191 4.73 -1.38 10.08
C PRO A 191 4.55 -2.90 10.11
N LEU A 192 3.62 -3.36 10.94
CA LEU A 192 3.20 -4.76 10.92
C LEU A 192 2.63 -5.08 9.54
N PRO A 193 2.77 -6.31 9.03
CA PRO A 193 2.15 -6.73 7.78
C PRO A 193 0.63 -6.95 7.95
N ILE A 194 -0.05 -6.02 8.61
CA ILE A 194 -1.50 -5.98 8.71
C ILE A 194 -2.00 -5.46 7.36
N GLY A 195 -2.58 -6.35 6.58
CA GLY A 195 -3.37 -5.97 5.41
C GLY A 195 -4.75 -5.48 5.85
N PHE A 196 -5.32 -4.57 5.08
CA PHE A 196 -6.76 -4.30 5.20
C PHE A 196 -7.48 -5.45 4.52
N ALA A 197 -8.56 -5.95 5.11
CA ALA A 197 -9.41 -6.95 4.47
C ALA A 197 -10.23 -6.26 3.36
N ALA A 198 -9.55 -5.91 2.27
CA ALA A 198 -10.11 -5.17 1.15
C ALA A 198 -11.31 -5.89 0.54
N ASP A 199 -11.31 -7.22 0.56
CA ASP A 199 -12.44 -8.04 0.11
C ASP A 199 -13.68 -7.94 1.02
N LEU A 200 -13.49 -7.91 2.36
CA LEU A 200 -14.59 -7.62 3.29
C LEU A 200 -15.11 -6.20 3.11
N PHE A 201 -14.18 -5.24 2.93
CA PHE A 201 -14.55 -3.86 2.67
C PHE A 201 -15.31 -3.71 1.36
N ASP A 202 -14.85 -4.30 0.26
CA ASP A 202 -15.50 -4.26 -1.05
C ASP A 202 -16.91 -4.86 -0.97
N ARG A 203 -17.07 -5.96 -0.23
CA ARG A 203 -18.38 -6.58 0.04
C ARG A 203 -19.28 -5.69 0.89
N ALA A 204 -18.72 -5.00 1.89
CA ALA A 204 -19.47 -4.07 2.73
C ALA A 204 -19.72 -2.71 2.06
N PHE A 205 -19.00 -2.38 0.99
CA PHE A 205 -19.00 -1.05 0.38
C PHE A 205 -20.39 -0.55 -0.01
N PRO A 206 -21.30 -1.35 -0.62
CA PRO A 206 -22.65 -0.88 -0.90
C PRO A 206 -23.41 -0.44 0.37
N ALA A 207 -23.22 -1.14 1.48
CA ALA A 207 -23.81 -0.79 2.77
C ALA A 207 -23.17 0.46 3.36
N MET A 208 -21.84 0.60 3.29
CA MET A 208 -21.11 1.78 3.76
C MET A 208 -21.40 3.02 2.92
N ASP A 209 -21.52 2.90 1.60
CA ASP A 209 -21.88 4.01 0.71
C ASP A 209 -23.27 4.54 1.03
N TRP A 210 -24.24 3.65 1.24
CA TRP A 210 -25.56 4.04 1.72
C TRP A 210 -25.48 4.68 3.11
N ALA A 211 -24.83 4.00 4.06
CA ALA A 211 -24.71 4.46 5.45
C ALA A 211 -23.97 5.80 5.56
N SER A 212 -23.05 6.14 4.66
CA SER A 212 -22.35 7.43 4.67
C SER A 212 -23.27 8.62 4.40
N LYS A 213 -24.44 8.36 3.79
CA LYS A 213 -25.48 9.37 3.49
C LYS A 213 -26.51 9.47 4.61
N GLU A 214 -26.48 8.55 5.56
CA GLU A 214 -27.37 8.48 6.72
C GLU A 214 -26.57 8.83 7.98
N GLU A 215 -27.05 9.73 8.84
CA GLU A 215 -26.31 10.04 10.09
C GLU A 215 -26.38 8.88 11.10
N VAL A 216 -27.58 8.31 11.27
CA VAL A 216 -27.88 7.19 12.16
C VAL A 216 -28.87 6.26 11.46
N PHE A 217 -28.65 4.96 11.53
CA PHE A 217 -29.45 3.95 10.82
C PHE A 217 -29.69 2.68 11.63
N ASP A 218 -30.70 1.90 11.25
CA ASP A 218 -30.90 0.55 11.80
C ASP A 218 -29.80 -0.40 11.27
N VAL A 219 -29.13 -1.10 12.20
CA VAL A 219 -28.02 -1.99 11.87
C VAL A 219 -28.44 -3.17 10.97
N ASN A 220 -29.68 -3.66 11.09
CA ASN A 220 -30.18 -4.71 10.18
C ASN A 220 -30.43 -4.18 8.78
N GLU A 221 -30.68 -2.88 8.59
CA GLU A 221 -30.70 -2.30 7.26
C GLU A 221 -29.31 -2.25 6.63
N PHE A 222 -28.28 -1.93 7.41
CA PHE A 222 -26.89 -2.02 6.96
C PHE A 222 -26.56 -3.43 6.46
N TYR A 223 -26.84 -4.47 7.25
CA TYR A 223 -26.58 -5.85 6.85
C TYR A 223 -27.32 -6.28 5.57
N ARG A 224 -28.56 -5.85 5.38
CA ARG A 224 -29.35 -6.16 4.17
C ARG A 224 -28.71 -5.64 2.88
N LYS A 225 -27.85 -4.62 2.97
CA LYS A 225 -27.15 -4.04 1.82
C LYS A 225 -25.81 -4.71 1.54
N ILE A 226 -25.38 -5.64 2.38
CA ILE A 226 -24.17 -6.43 2.17
C ILE A 226 -24.52 -7.66 1.32
N PRO A 227 -23.95 -7.81 0.10
CA PRO A 227 -24.24 -8.96 -0.75
C PRO A 227 -23.93 -10.29 -0.05
N GLY A 228 -24.90 -11.21 -0.09
CA GLY A 228 -24.77 -12.55 0.48
C GLY A 228 -24.54 -12.58 1.99
N PHE A 229 -24.95 -11.54 2.74
CA PHE A 229 -24.77 -11.49 4.20
C PHE A 229 -25.32 -12.73 4.92
N ASN A 230 -24.49 -13.32 5.78
CA ASN A 230 -24.90 -14.35 6.72
C ASN A 230 -24.86 -13.79 8.16
N PRO A 231 -25.91 -14.00 8.99
CA PRO A 231 -25.92 -13.53 10.38
C PRO A 231 -24.70 -13.92 11.23
N ASN A 232 -24.07 -15.07 10.95
CA ASN A 232 -22.86 -15.50 11.66
C ASN A 232 -21.64 -14.61 11.38
N GLU A 233 -21.69 -13.80 10.31
CA GLU A 233 -20.63 -12.88 9.92
C GLU A 233 -20.84 -11.47 10.48
N ALA A 234 -21.94 -11.20 11.19
CA ALA A 234 -22.24 -9.89 11.76
C ALA A 234 -21.05 -9.25 12.51
N PRO A 235 -20.28 -9.99 13.35
CA PRO A 235 -19.12 -9.42 14.04
C PRO A 235 -18.02 -8.87 13.12
N LEU A 236 -17.89 -9.39 11.89
CA LEU A 236 -16.92 -8.89 10.91
C LEU A 236 -17.33 -7.49 10.43
N PHE A 237 -18.62 -7.30 10.20
CA PHE A 237 -19.18 -6.05 9.66
C PHE A 237 -19.49 -5.01 10.75
N ASP A 238 -19.72 -5.44 11.98
CA ASP A 238 -19.89 -4.55 13.14
C ASP A 238 -18.64 -3.70 13.38
N SER A 239 -17.46 -4.17 12.95
CA SER A 239 -16.21 -3.39 13.04
C SER A 239 -16.22 -2.09 12.24
N PHE A 240 -17.14 -1.92 11.28
CA PHE A 240 -17.34 -0.68 10.53
C PHE A 240 -18.26 0.31 11.26
N LEU A 241 -18.94 -0.12 12.32
CA LEU A 241 -20.05 0.61 12.94
C LEU A 241 -19.77 1.02 14.40
N GLU A 242 -20.26 2.20 14.80
CA GLU A 242 -20.53 2.51 16.20
C GLU A 242 -21.99 2.15 16.51
N ILE A 243 -22.19 1.10 17.30
CA ILE A 243 -23.51 0.53 17.57
C ILE A 243 -23.99 0.92 18.97
N THR A 244 -25.19 1.48 19.05
CA THR A 244 -25.85 1.86 20.30
C THR A 244 -27.26 1.28 20.36
N PRO A 245 -27.70 0.79 21.54
CA PRO A 245 -29.10 0.36 21.71
C PRO A 245 -30.03 1.58 21.70
N ASP A 246 -31.17 1.45 21.03
CA ASP A 246 -32.27 2.42 21.06
C ASP A 246 -33.26 2.12 22.20
N ALA A 247 -34.18 3.06 22.46
CA ALA A 247 -35.17 2.99 23.52
C ALA A 247 -36.10 1.77 23.43
N ASP A 248 -36.34 1.24 22.23
CA ASP A 248 -37.14 0.04 21.99
C ASP A 248 -36.32 -1.27 21.97
N GLY A 249 -35.00 -1.17 22.19
CA GLY A 249 -34.06 -2.29 22.13
C GLY A 249 -33.55 -2.61 20.72
N SER A 250 -33.95 -1.84 19.70
CA SER A 250 -33.34 -1.93 18.36
C SER A 250 -31.88 -1.48 18.40
N ARG A 251 -31.08 -1.94 17.43
CA ARG A 251 -29.66 -1.58 17.32
C ARG A 251 -29.54 -0.47 16.28
N LEU A 252 -29.24 0.73 16.74
CA LEU A 252 -28.88 1.84 15.87
C LEU A 252 -27.35 1.86 15.67
N GLY A 253 -26.95 2.25 14.47
CA GLY A 253 -25.57 2.32 14.05
C GLY A 253 -25.25 3.65 13.38
N SER A 254 -23.99 4.05 13.46
CA SER A 254 -23.36 5.03 12.57
C SER A 254 -22.03 4.44 12.07
N LEU A 255 -21.47 4.97 10.99
CA LEU A 255 -20.13 4.55 10.57
C LEU A 255 -19.09 5.01 11.58
N THR A 256 -18.11 4.15 11.89
CA THR A 256 -16.91 4.58 12.59
C THR A 256 -16.18 5.66 11.78
N PRO A 257 -15.41 6.56 12.42
CA PRO A 257 -14.70 7.64 11.71
C PRO A 257 -13.81 7.13 10.58
N LEU A 258 -13.12 6.01 10.79
CA LEU A 258 -12.27 5.42 9.76
C LEU A 258 -13.11 4.80 8.63
N ALA A 259 -14.18 4.07 8.94
CA ALA A 259 -15.06 3.49 7.92
C ALA A 259 -15.70 4.58 7.04
N ALA A 260 -16.13 5.70 7.63
CA ALA A 260 -16.68 6.84 6.90
C ALA A 260 -15.68 7.41 5.88
N VAL A 261 -14.44 7.71 6.32
CA VAL A 261 -13.40 8.26 5.44
C VAL A 261 -13.00 7.26 4.34
N LEU A 262 -12.91 5.98 4.67
CA LEU A 262 -12.57 4.95 3.70
C LEU A 262 -13.69 4.78 2.66
N ALA A 263 -14.96 4.87 3.06
CA ALA A 263 -16.10 4.83 2.14
C ALA A 263 -16.13 6.06 1.21
N GLU A 264 -15.92 7.26 1.74
CA GLU A 264 -15.82 8.50 0.95
C GLU A 264 -14.72 8.42 -0.11
N ARG A 265 -13.54 7.92 0.29
CA ARG A 265 -12.40 7.72 -0.61
C ARG A 265 -12.75 6.81 -1.79
N GLU A 266 -13.51 5.76 -1.52
CA GLU A 266 -13.87 4.73 -2.51
C GLU A 266 -14.98 5.20 -3.45
N HIS A 267 -15.88 6.05 -2.96
CA HIS A 267 -16.92 6.69 -3.78
C HIS A 267 -16.32 7.47 -4.96
N GLY A 268 -15.21 8.18 -4.75
CA GLY A 268 -14.49 8.92 -5.79
C GLY A 268 -13.69 8.04 -6.77
N GLY A 269 -13.38 6.80 -6.40
CA GLY A 269 -12.66 5.81 -7.21
C GLY A 269 -13.55 4.87 -8.02
N ALA A 270 -14.87 5.05 -7.94
CA ALA A 270 -15.85 4.11 -8.46
C ALA A 270 -15.86 3.94 -9.99
N GLN A 271 -14.98 4.58 -10.76
CA GLN A 271 -14.90 4.38 -12.20
C GLN A 271 -13.55 3.76 -12.59
N LEU A 272 -13.62 2.71 -13.40
CA LEU A 272 -12.49 2.16 -14.13
C LEU A 272 -12.67 2.59 -15.57
N ARG A 273 -11.63 3.16 -16.18
CA ARG A 273 -11.65 3.46 -17.61
C ARG A 273 -10.61 2.62 -18.33
N LEU A 274 -10.95 2.06 -19.48
CA LEU A 274 -10.05 1.21 -20.27
C LEU A 274 -9.63 1.95 -21.53
N SER A 275 -8.36 1.79 -21.90
CA SER A 275 -7.87 2.16 -23.22
C SER A 275 -8.49 1.27 -24.30
N GLU A 276 -8.40 1.68 -25.56
CA GLU A 276 -8.80 0.82 -26.69
C GLU A 276 -7.99 -0.48 -26.75
N THR A 277 -6.72 -0.43 -26.35
CA THR A 277 -5.87 -1.63 -26.29
C THR A 277 -6.39 -2.60 -25.25
N ALA A 278 -6.68 -2.13 -24.03
CA ALA A 278 -7.22 -2.98 -22.96
C ALA A 278 -8.59 -3.56 -23.32
N LEU A 279 -9.47 -2.76 -23.94
CA LEU A 279 -10.78 -3.24 -24.41
C LEU A 279 -10.64 -4.33 -25.46
N ARG A 280 -9.82 -4.10 -26.49
CA ARG A 280 -9.58 -5.09 -27.55
C ARG A 280 -9.01 -6.37 -26.96
N ASP A 281 -8.02 -6.27 -26.09
CA ASP A 281 -7.37 -7.43 -25.49
C ASP A 281 -8.37 -8.21 -24.59
N LEU A 282 -9.23 -7.52 -23.84
CA LEU A 282 -10.32 -8.12 -23.05
C LEU A 282 -11.34 -8.87 -23.93
N THR A 283 -11.74 -8.28 -25.08
CA THR A 283 -12.67 -8.93 -26.01
C THR A 283 -12.10 -10.19 -26.64
N ASN A 284 -10.77 -10.26 -26.81
CA ASN A 284 -10.08 -11.38 -27.43
C ASN A 284 -9.73 -12.52 -26.46
N LEU A 285 -9.95 -12.35 -25.15
CA LEU A 285 -9.73 -13.41 -24.17
C LEU A 285 -10.69 -14.59 -24.37
N SER A 286 -10.17 -15.80 -24.16
CA SER A 286 -10.98 -17.02 -24.07
C SER A 286 -11.88 -17.00 -22.82
N PRO A 287 -12.96 -17.82 -22.76
CA PRO A 287 -13.81 -17.91 -21.57
C PRO A 287 -13.08 -18.35 -20.30
N ALA A 288 -11.97 -19.08 -20.42
CA ALA A 288 -11.14 -19.44 -19.27
C ALA A 288 -10.35 -18.23 -18.77
N GLU A 289 -9.69 -17.49 -19.67
CA GLU A 289 -8.91 -16.30 -19.30
C GLU A 289 -9.79 -15.16 -18.78
N ARG A 290 -11.01 -14.99 -19.32
CA ARG A 290 -11.97 -14.00 -18.79
C ARG A 290 -12.30 -14.25 -17.33
N ARG A 291 -12.52 -15.52 -16.94
CA ARG A 291 -12.76 -15.90 -15.54
C ARG A 291 -11.58 -15.60 -14.61
N GLU A 292 -10.36 -15.50 -15.14
CA GLU A 292 -9.19 -15.07 -14.36
C GLU A 292 -9.02 -13.55 -14.30
N VAL A 293 -9.37 -12.84 -15.38
CA VAL A 293 -9.12 -11.40 -15.54
C VAL A 293 -10.24 -10.53 -14.99
N GLU A 294 -11.50 -10.85 -15.31
CA GLU A 294 -12.66 -10.03 -14.99
C GLU A 294 -12.84 -9.79 -13.47
N PRO A 295 -12.58 -10.75 -12.57
CA PRO A 295 -12.66 -10.51 -11.12
C PRO A 295 -11.68 -9.44 -10.58
N TYR A 296 -10.63 -9.09 -11.34
CA TYR A 296 -9.70 -8.01 -10.96
C TYR A 296 -10.16 -6.63 -11.44
N LEU A 297 -10.99 -6.54 -12.48
CA LEU A 297 -11.42 -5.25 -13.02
C LEU A 297 -12.20 -4.42 -11.96
N PRO A 298 -13.14 -4.99 -11.19
CA PRO A 298 -13.75 -4.27 -10.07
C PRO A 298 -12.73 -3.83 -9.01
N LYS A 299 -11.76 -4.69 -8.66
CA LYS A 299 -10.72 -4.37 -7.66
C LYS A 299 -9.84 -3.20 -8.09
N LEU A 300 -9.60 -3.06 -9.40
CA LEU A 300 -8.87 -1.92 -9.96
C LEU A 300 -9.61 -0.59 -9.80
N ARG A 301 -10.91 -0.58 -9.48
CA ARG A 301 -11.66 0.63 -9.08
C ARG A 301 -11.32 1.05 -7.66
N SER A 302 -10.98 0.10 -6.79
CA SER A 302 -10.70 0.39 -5.39
C SER A 302 -9.35 1.07 -5.17
N ALA A 303 -9.38 2.30 -4.65
CA ALA A 303 -8.19 3.06 -4.32
C ALA A 303 -7.42 2.43 -3.16
N LEU A 304 -8.13 1.84 -2.19
CA LEU A 304 -7.56 1.09 -1.08
C LEU A 304 -6.92 -0.21 -1.54
N TRP A 305 -7.59 -0.96 -2.40
CA TRP A 305 -6.99 -2.17 -2.96
C TRP A 305 -5.72 -1.82 -3.73
N ARG A 306 -5.74 -0.76 -4.55
CA ARG A 306 -4.58 -0.25 -5.27
C ARG A 306 -3.45 0.20 -4.33
N SER A 307 -3.73 0.93 -3.24
CA SER A 307 -2.66 1.37 -2.33
C SER A 307 -1.91 0.19 -1.68
N GLN A 308 -2.59 -0.94 -1.48
CA GLN A 308 -2.02 -2.15 -0.89
C GLN A 308 -1.33 -3.08 -1.90
N HIS A 309 -1.81 -3.09 -3.14
CA HIS A 309 -1.35 -4.03 -4.17
C HIS A 309 -0.47 -3.39 -5.22
N ARG A 310 -0.03 -2.15 -5.02
CA ARG A 310 0.88 -1.44 -5.93
C ARG A 310 2.21 -2.19 -6.02
N GLY A 311 2.56 -2.61 -7.24
CA GLY A 311 3.87 -3.19 -7.52
C GLY A 311 5.01 -2.21 -7.25
N THR A 312 6.24 -2.72 -7.10
CA THR A 312 7.44 -1.87 -7.07
C THR A 312 7.51 -1.07 -8.37
N THR A 313 7.73 0.24 -8.26
CA THR A 313 7.92 1.11 -9.42
C THR A 313 9.01 0.54 -10.32
N LYS A 314 8.64 0.20 -11.55
CA LYS A 314 9.58 -0.35 -12.52
C LYS A 314 10.36 0.82 -13.10
N LYS A 315 11.69 0.86 -12.93
CA LYS A 315 12.55 1.99 -13.36
C LYS A 315 12.36 2.40 -14.83
N THR A 316 11.86 1.50 -15.66
CA THR A 316 11.64 1.69 -17.10
C THR A 316 10.18 1.97 -17.46
N SER A 317 9.33 2.34 -16.49
CA SER A 317 7.93 2.64 -16.73
C SER A 317 7.43 3.82 -15.91
N ASN A 318 6.50 4.57 -16.49
CA ASN A 318 5.73 5.63 -15.84
C ASN A 318 4.28 5.24 -15.57
N LEU A 319 3.97 3.94 -15.56
CA LEU A 319 2.68 3.37 -15.18
C LEU A 319 2.73 2.70 -13.81
N GLU A 320 1.56 2.62 -13.17
CA GLU A 320 1.24 1.81 -12.01
C GLU A 320 0.90 0.37 -12.43
N PHE A 321 1.27 -0.62 -11.61
CA PHE A 321 1.04 -2.04 -11.92
C PHE A 321 0.46 -2.84 -10.76
N TYR A 322 -0.50 -3.71 -11.09
CA TYR A 322 -1.28 -4.50 -10.13
C TYR A 322 -1.55 -5.94 -10.63
N PRO A 323 -1.85 -6.91 -9.75
CA PRO A 323 -1.52 -6.91 -8.32
C PRO A 323 -0.02 -7.17 -8.10
N LYS A 324 0.47 -6.82 -6.91
CA LYS A 324 1.82 -7.17 -6.44
C LYS A 324 1.93 -8.67 -6.16
N GLY A 325 3.14 -9.23 -6.36
CA GLY A 325 3.48 -10.61 -5.99
C GLY A 325 3.33 -11.61 -7.13
N HIS A 326 3.15 -12.89 -6.80
CA HIS A 326 2.96 -14.01 -7.75
C HIS A 326 1.58 -14.67 -7.63
N THR A 327 0.69 -14.08 -6.84
CA THR A 327 -0.64 -14.62 -6.53
C THR A 327 -1.54 -14.77 -7.76
N THR A 328 -1.21 -14.09 -8.85
CA THR A 328 -1.94 -14.16 -10.11
C THR A 328 -0.99 -14.23 -11.29
N THR A 329 -1.46 -14.86 -12.36
CA THR A 329 -0.81 -14.88 -13.66
C THR A 329 -0.91 -13.54 -14.38
N TRP A 330 -1.85 -12.64 -14.05
CA TRP A 330 -2.13 -11.43 -14.81
C TRP A 330 -1.63 -10.14 -14.16
N ARG A 331 -1.04 -9.23 -14.93
CA ARG A 331 -0.61 -7.89 -14.50
C ARG A 331 -1.33 -6.81 -15.30
N PHE A 332 -1.81 -5.80 -14.59
CA PHE A 332 -2.60 -4.69 -15.09
C PHE A 332 -1.79 -3.40 -14.98
N GLY A 333 -1.51 -2.76 -16.11
CA GLY A 333 -0.75 -1.51 -16.20
C GLY A 333 -1.64 -0.31 -16.50
N GLY A 334 -1.56 0.73 -15.68
CA GLY A 334 -2.41 1.92 -15.81
C GLY A 334 -1.88 3.12 -15.05
N PHE A 335 -2.71 4.13 -14.89
CA PHE A 335 -2.38 5.31 -14.07
C PHE A 335 -3.64 5.86 -13.41
N THR A 336 -3.47 6.49 -12.25
CA THR A 336 -4.56 7.18 -11.57
C THR A 336 -4.57 8.66 -11.97
N ASP A 337 -5.71 9.17 -12.44
CA ASP A 337 -5.94 10.59 -12.70
C ASP A 337 -7.23 11.02 -12.00
N SER A 338 -7.17 12.07 -11.19
CA SER A 338 -8.34 12.61 -10.48
C SER A 338 -9.13 11.55 -9.66
N GLY A 339 -8.43 10.56 -9.10
CA GLY A 339 -9.00 9.44 -8.34
C GLY A 339 -9.47 8.24 -9.19
N VAL A 340 -9.61 8.42 -10.50
CA VAL A 340 -10.07 7.41 -11.46
C VAL A 340 -8.89 6.61 -12.00
N PHE A 341 -8.98 5.28 -11.97
CA PHE A 341 -7.95 4.43 -12.54
C PHE A 341 -8.18 4.20 -14.03
N HIS A 342 -7.13 4.47 -14.82
CA HIS A 342 -7.11 4.35 -16.27
C HIS A 342 -6.25 3.14 -16.67
N LEU A 343 -6.89 2.01 -16.97
CA LEU A 343 -6.24 0.77 -17.38
C LEU A 343 -5.75 0.87 -18.82
N CYS A 344 -4.43 0.92 -18.99
CA CYS A 344 -3.78 1.06 -20.30
C CYS A 344 -3.66 -0.28 -21.02
N TRP A 345 -3.22 -1.33 -20.33
CA TRP A 345 -3.06 -2.67 -20.88
C TRP A 345 -2.88 -3.70 -19.77
N PHE A 346 -3.01 -4.99 -20.09
CA PHE A 346 -2.73 -6.08 -19.16
C PHE A 346 -2.10 -7.26 -19.89
N ALA A 347 -1.33 -8.07 -19.19
CA ALA A 347 -0.64 -9.23 -19.76
C ALA A 347 -0.31 -10.28 -18.69
N GLN A 348 -0.03 -11.50 -19.12
CA GLN A 348 0.47 -12.54 -18.21
C GLN A 348 1.88 -12.22 -17.70
N HIS A 349 2.19 -12.59 -16.46
CA HIS A 349 3.46 -12.34 -15.78
C HIS A 349 4.67 -12.85 -16.58
N SER A 350 4.51 -13.98 -17.27
CA SER A 350 5.52 -14.59 -18.14
C SER A 350 5.96 -13.70 -19.32
N THR A 351 5.09 -12.80 -19.78
CA THR A 351 5.33 -11.93 -20.94
C THR A 351 5.43 -10.45 -20.54
N TYR A 352 4.77 -10.09 -19.46
CA TYR A 352 4.63 -8.74 -18.93
C TYR A 352 5.96 -7.99 -18.80
N ASP A 353 6.99 -8.56 -18.15
CA ASP A 353 8.27 -7.86 -17.94
C ASP A 353 8.99 -7.46 -19.25
N ARG A 354 8.73 -8.18 -20.36
CA ARG A 354 9.28 -7.84 -21.68
C ARG A 354 8.51 -6.72 -22.38
N LEU A 355 7.25 -6.53 -22.03
CA LEU A 355 6.39 -5.48 -22.58
C LEU A 355 6.61 -4.13 -21.89
N ILE A 356 6.98 -4.13 -20.60
CA ILE A 356 7.16 -2.91 -19.80
C ILE A 356 8.03 -1.85 -20.48
N PRO A 357 9.20 -2.15 -21.11
CA PRO A 357 10.06 -1.10 -21.66
C PRO A 357 9.60 -0.53 -23.01
N GLN A 358 8.55 -1.11 -23.61
CA GLN A 358 8.10 -0.73 -24.96
C GLN A 358 7.41 0.64 -24.94
N ARG A 359 7.65 1.46 -25.98
CA ARG A 359 7.16 2.85 -26.04
C ARG A 359 5.64 2.94 -26.12
N ASP A 360 5.00 2.05 -26.85
CA ASP A 360 3.54 1.88 -26.96
C ASP A 360 2.89 1.36 -25.68
N ARG A 361 3.70 0.98 -24.68
CA ARG A 361 3.26 0.50 -23.36
C ARG A 361 3.54 1.51 -22.24
N GLN A 362 3.95 2.73 -22.57
CA GLN A 362 4.15 3.84 -21.63
C GLN A 362 2.94 4.77 -21.56
N ARG A 363 2.80 5.53 -20.47
CA ARG A 363 1.75 6.55 -20.28
C ARG A 363 1.57 7.49 -21.48
N GLY A 364 2.66 7.87 -22.15
CA GLY A 364 2.63 8.78 -23.29
C GLY A 364 1.93 8.23 -24.53
N ALA A 365 1.71 6.91 -24.61
CA ALA A 365 0.99 6.25 -25.69
C ALA A 365 -0.53 6.16 -25.45
N PHE A 366 -1.03 6.61 -24.29
CA PHE A 366 -2.44 6.49 -23.90
C PHE A 366 -3.02 7.86 -23.56
N PRO A 367 -3.50 8.64 -24.54
CA PRO A 367 -4.11 9.94 -24.28
C PRO A 367 -5.47 9.76 -23.57
N LEU A 368 -5.84 10.74 -22.71
CA LEU A 368 -6.96 10.61 -21.76
C LEU A 368 -8.34 10.52 -22.44
N ASP A 369 -8.48 11.12 -23.61
CA ASP A 369 -9.69 11.17 -24.42
C ASP A 369 -10.02 9.84 -25.12
N GLU A 370 -9.06 8.92 -25.22
CA GLU A 370 -9.27 7.59 -25.80
C GLU A 370 -9.83 6.56 -24.81
N PHE A 371 -9.90 6.90 -23.52
CA PHE A 371 -10.39 5.99 -22.49
C PHE A 371 -11.92 5.94 -22.46
N LYS A 372 -12.47 4.73 -22.28
CA LYS A 372 -13.91 4.49 -22.18
C LYS A 372 -14.26 3.89 -20.82
N ASP A 373 -15.41 4.27 -20.30
CA ASP A 373 -15.85 3.81 -18.98
C ASP A 373 -16.17 2.32 -19.01
N TYR A 374 -15.66 1.60 -18.03
CA TYR A 374 -15.96 0.20 -17.81
C TYR A 374 -17.24 0.07 -16.98
N THR A 375 -18.26 -0.50 -17.59
CA THR A 375 -19.41 -1.00 -16.83
C THR A 375 -19.29 -2.52 -16.78
N PRO A 376 -19.20 -3.14 -15.59
CA PRO A 376 -19.29 -4.58 -15.48
C PRO A 376 -20.61 -5.03 -16.13
N ALA A 377 -20.61 -6.13 -16.87
CA ALA A 377 -21.86 -6.77 -17.24
C ALA A 377 -22.61 -7.10 -15.93
N ASN A 378 -23.91 -6.81 -15.86
CA ASN A 378 -24.71 -7.15 -14.68
C ASN A 378 -24.55 -8.65 -14.41
N ASP A 379 -23.97 -9.00 -13.27
CA ASP A 379 -24.06 -10.33 -12.66
C ASP A 379 -25.48 -10.55 -12.09
N SER A 380 -26.50 -10.28 -12.91
CA SER A 380 -27.88 -10.68 -12.63
C SER A 380 -28.06 -12.14 -13.01
N ASN A 381 -27.33 -13.02 -12.33
CA ASN A 381 -27.63 -14.45 -12.09
C ASN A 381 -26.35 -15.19 -11.65
N SER A 382 -25.83 -14.92 -10.46
CA SER A 382 -25.22 -16.02 -9.70
C SER A 382 -26.37 -16.82 -9.10
N GLN A 383 -27.02 -17.68 -9.91
CA GLN A 383 -27.77 -18.78 -9.30
C GLN A 383 -26.78 -19.53 -8.43
N LEU A 384 -27.03 -19.56 -7.11
CA LEU A 384 -26.30 -20.42 -6.18
C LEU A 384 -26.25 -21.80 -6.81
N ASP A 385 -25.04 -22.26 -7.12
CA ASP A 385 -24.84 -23.56 -7.73
C ASP A 385 -25.36 -24.59 -6.72
N VAL A 386 -26.40 -25.32 -7.09
CA VAL A 386 -27.15 -26.23 -6.20
C VAL A 386 -26.26 -27.40 -5.74
N GLY A 387 -25.05 -27.53 -6.30
CA GLY A 387 -23.99 -28.46 -5.89
C GLY A 387 -22.77 -27.84 -5.21
N ASP A 388 -22.79 -26.58 -4.76
CA ASP A 388 -21.63 -25.93 -4.13
C ASP A 388 -21.26 -26.62 -2.80
N PRO A 389 -20.11 -27.33 -2.71
CA PRO A 389 -19.69 -28.00 -1.49
C PRO A 389 -19.32 -27.01 -0.37
N TYR A 390 -19.15 -25.72 -0.70
CA TYR A 390 -18.76 -24.66 0.23
C TYR A 390 -19.94 -23.79 0.66
N HIS A 391 -21.19 -24.12 0.31
CA HIS A 391 -22.37 -23.31 0.64
C HIS A 391 -22.56 -23.02 2.14
N SER A 392 -22.00 -23.87 3.01
CA SER A 392 -22.07 -23.74 4.47
C SER A 392 -20.84 -23.05 5.08
N PHE A 393 -19.82 -22.77 4.29
CA PHE A 393 -18.58 -22.16 4.75
C PHE A 393 -18.82 -20.69 5.08
N SER A 394 -18.30 -20.23 6.22
CA SER A 394 -18.21 -18.80 6.49
C SER A 394 -17.18 -18.15 5.58
N TRP A 395 -17.17 -16.82 5.49
CA TRP A 395 -16.08 -16.11 4.80
C TRP A 395 -14.68 -16.49 5.32
N PHE A 396 -14.53 -16.76 6.63
CA PHE A 396 -13.23 -17.17 7.19
C PHE A 396 -12.84 -18.57 6.70
N ASP A 397 -13.79 -19.50 6.65
CA ASP A 397 -13.55 -20.86 6.14
C ASP A 397 -13.18 -20.82 4.65
N LEU A 398 -13.91 -20.03 3.85
CA LEU A 398 -13.60 -19.83 2.42
C LEU A 398 -12.21 -19.24 2.22
N ARG A 399 -11.85 -18.23 3.02
CA ARG A 399 -10.53 -17.59 2.92
C ARG A 399 -9.41 -18.55 3.30
N SER A 400 -9.59 -19.32 4.38
CA SER A 400 -8.63 -20.34 4.80
C SER A 400 -8.42 -21.39 3.71
N GLU A 401 -9.49 -21.87 3.08
CA GLU A 401 -9.44 -22.84 1.98
C GLU A 401 -8.71 -22.26 0.75
N ILE A 402 -9.01 -21.01 0.38
CA ILE A 402 -8.32 -20.32 -0.71
C ILE A 402 -6.82 -20.18 -0.42
N GLU A 403 -6.45 -19.78 0.79
CA GLU A 403 -5.05 -19.63 1.19
C GLU A 403 -4.30 -20.98 1.13
N GLU A 404 -4.93 -22.08 1.55
CA GLU A 404 -4.36 -23.43 1.44
C GLU A 404 -4.17 -23.86 -0.02
N LEU A 405 -5.16 -23.62 -0.88
CA LEU A 405 -5.08 -23.92 -2.31
C LEU A 405 -3.98 -23.11 -3.01
N ILE A 406 -3.84 -21.82 -2.67
CA ILE A 406 -2.76 -20.97 -3.20
C ILE A 406 -1.40 -21.51 -2.76
N ALA A 407 -1.20 -21.80 -1.48
CA ALA A 407 0.06 -22.33 -0.96
C ALA A 407 0.44 -23.66 -1.63
N ARG A 408 -0.55 -24.54 -1.85
CA ARG A 408 -0.35 -25.81 -2.55
C ARG A 408 0.02 -25.61 -4.02
N ASN A 409 -0.60 -24.63 -4.69
CA ASN A 409 -0.28 -24.29 -6.08
C ASN A 409 1.15 -23.72 -6.21
N GLU A 410 1.55 -22.79 -5.32
CA GLU A 410 2.91 -22.25 -5.30
C GLU A 410 3.98 -23.34 -5.11
N LEU A 411 3.71 -24.32 -4.23
CA LEU A 411 4.58 -25.48 -4.04
C LEU A 411 4.70 -26.31 -5.33
N LEU A 412 3.60 -26.52 -6.05
CA LEU A 412 3.59 -27.25 -7.32
C LEU A 412 4.37 -26.50 -8.42
N LEU A 413 4.16 -25.19 -8.56
CA LEU A 413 4.90 -24.34 -9.50
C LEU A 413 6.41 -24.34 -9.22
N THR A 414 6.79 -24.35 -7.94
CA THR A 414 8.19 -24.46 -7.52
C THR A 414 8.79 -25.80 -7.95
N LYS A 415 8.06 -26.91 -7.73
CA LYS A 415 8.47 -28.25 -8.16
C LYS A 415 8.62 -28.33 -9.68
N GLU A 416 7.67 -27.77 -10.42
CA GLU A 416 7.73 -27.70 -11.89
C GLU A 416 8.97 -26.94 -12.36
N THR A 417 9.24 -25.77 -11.77
CA THR A 417 10.42 -24.96 -12.11
C THR A 417 11.72 -25.75 -11.92
N VAL A 418 11.85 -26.46 -10.79
CA VAL A 418 13.01 -27.32 -10.52
C VAL A 418 13.10 -28.47 -11.53
N ALA A 419 11.97 -29.10 -11.87
CA ALA A 419 11.94 -30.17 -12.87
C ALA A 419 12.39 -29.68 -14.26
N VAL A 420 11.95 -28.49 -14.69
CA VAL A 420 12.37 -27.87 -15.96
C VAL A 420 13.87 -27.56 -15.95
N GLN A 421 14.40 -27.04 -14.84
CA GLN A 421 15.85 -26.80 -14.70
C GLN A 421 16.66 -28.10 -14.79
N ASN A 422 16.19 -29.16 -14.12
CA ASN A 422 16.82 -30.48 -14.17
C ASN A 422 16.78 -31.09 -15.58
N ALA A 423 15.65 -30.99 -16.29
CA ALA A 423 15.52 -31.45 -17.66
C ALA A 423 16.48 -30.70 -18.61
N ASN A 424 16.62 -29.38 -18.45
CA ASN A 424 17.56 -28.56 -19.21
C ASN A 424 19.02 -28.94 -18.91
N ARG A 425 19.36 -29.22 -17.64
CA ARG A 425 20.68 -29.73 -17.26
C ARG A 425 20.96 -31.09 -17.91
N MET A 426 20.00 -32.01 -17.89
CA MET A 426 20.13 -33.33 -18.51
C MET A 426 20.31 -33.23 -20.03
N ARG A 427 19.58 -32.33 -20.70
CA ARG A 427 19.76 -32.07 -22.14
C ARG A 427 21.16 -31.58 -22.48
N LYS A 428 21.75 -30.71 -21.65
CA LYS A 428 23.15 -30.25 -21.83
C LYS A 428 24.13 -31.41 -21.71
N LEU A 429 23.99 -32.24 -20.68
CA LEU A 429 24.84 -33.43 -20.48
C LEU A 429 24.73 -34.42 -21.64
N LEU A 430 23.51 -34.66 -22.15
CA LEU A 430 23.30 -35.51 -23.33
C LEU A 430 23.98 -34.95 -24.58
N HIS A 431 23.94 -33.63 -24.77
CA HIS A 431 24.61 -32.98 -25.90
C HIS A 431 26.14 -33.09 -25.80
N GLU A 432 26.71 -32.88 -24.62
CA GLU A 432 28.14 -33.08 -24.35
C GLU A 432 28.56 -34.53 -24.58
N ALA A 433 27.80 -35.50 -24.05
CA ALA A 433 28.07 -36.92 -24.26
C ALA A 433 28.04 -37.30 -25.75
N ARG A 434 27.09 -36.74 -26.51
CA ARG A 434 27.00 -36.99 -27.96
C ARG A 434 28.22 -36.46 -28.71
N ARG A 435 28.66 -35.25 -28.37
CA ARG A 435 29.87 -34.66 -28.93
C ARG A 435 31.10 -35.53 -28.66
N THR A 436 31.26 -36.01 -27.43
CA THR A 436 32.38 -36.91 -27.07
C THR A 436 32.32 -38.23 -27.84
N ILE A 437 31.13 -38.82 -28.03
CA ILE A 437 30.95 -40.02 -28.84
C ILE A 437 31.41 -39.77 -30.28
N ASP A 438 31.03 -38.64 -30.87
CA ASP A 438 31.40 -38.30 -32.24
C ASP A 438 32.92 -38.06 -32.38
N GLU A 439 33.55 -37.40 -31.39
CA GLU A 439 35.00 -37.20 -31.31
C GLU A 439 35.74 -38.55 -31.23
N LEU A 440 35.30 -39.47 -30.37
CA LEU A 440 35.87 -40.82 -30.27
C LEU A 440 35.68 -41.63 -31.55
N ALA A 441 34.52 -41.54 -32.21
CA ALA A 441 34.25 -42.23 -33.46
C ALA A 441 35.14 -41.72 -34.61
N ASN A 442 35.46 -40.43 -34.62
CA ASN A 442 36.40 -39.84 -35.58
C ASN A 442 37.84 -40.28 -35.29
N ALA A 443 38.27 -40.23 -34.02
CA ALA A 443 39.60 -40.69 -33.62
C ALA A 443 39.81 -42.18 -33.95
N LYS A 444 38.80 -43.03 -33.69
CA LYS A 444 38.83 -44.45 -34.07
C LYS A 444 39.04 -44.63 -35.57
N ARG A 445 38.28 -43.91 -36.41
CA ARG A 445 38.42 -43.96 -37.88
C ARG A 445 39.84 -43.58 -38.33
N ALA A 446 40.37 -42.47 -37.81
CA ALA A 446 41.72 -42.03 -38.15
C ALA A 446 42.81 -43.06 -37.77
N LEU A 447 42.65 -43.73 -36.62
CA LEU A 447 43.56 -44.80 -36.19
C LEU A 447 43.44 -46.04 -37.10
N GLN A 448 42.23 -46.41 -37.51
CA GLN A 448 42.01 -47.54 -38.44
C GLN A 448 42.63 -47.24 -39.81
N ASP A 449 42.44 -46.04 -40.34
CA ASP A 449 43.04 -45.62 -41.61
C ASP A 449 44.57 -45.65 -41.53
N ARG A 450 45.15 -45.22 -40.39
CA ARG A 450 46.60 -45.26 -40.19
C ARG A 450 47.14 -46.68 -40.08
N LEU A 451 46.42 -47.57 -39.39
CA LEU A 451 46.78 -48.98 -39.29
C LEU A 451 46.81 -49.63 -40.69
N GLN A 452 45.78 -49.38 -41.49
CA GLN A 452 45.69 -49.91 -42.85
C GLN A 452 46.83 -49.39 -43.76
N GLN A 453 47.24 -48.12 -43.61
CA GLN A 453 48.40 -47.59 -44.32
C GLN A 453 49.70 -48.29 -43.91
N LEU A 454 49.89 -48.57 -42.62
CA LEU A 454 51.08 -49.27 -42.12
C LEU A 454 51.12 -50.72 -42.60
N GLU A 455 49.99 -51.41 -42.60
CA GLU A 455 49.86 -52.78 -43.14
C GLU A 455 50.22 -52.82 -44.64
N GLN A 456 49.73 -51.86 -45.44
CA GLN A 456 50.07 -51.75 -46.86
C GLN A 456 51.56 -51.42 -47.10
N GLN A 457 52.16 -50.58 -46.26
CA GLN A 457 53.60 -50.29 -46.34
C GLN A 457 54.45 -51.52 -46.03
N GLN A 458 54.04 -52.32 -45.04
CA GLN A 458 54.73 -53.55 -44.67
C GLN A 458 54.65 -54.61 -45.78
N GLU A 459 53.50 -54.75 -46.44
CA GLU A 459 53.37 -55.63 -47.62
C GLU A 459 54.23 -55.19 -48.81
N LEU A 460 54.41 -53.87 -49.01
CA LEU A 460 55.29 -53.32 -50.05
C LEU A 460 56.78 -53.52 -49.74
N ASP A 461 57.18 -53.33 -48.48
CA ASP A 461 58.56 -53.55 -48.04
C ASP A 461 58.95 -55.04 -48.13
N ASP A 462 58.07 -55.95 -47.71
CA ASP A 462 58.27 -57.41 -47.82
C ASP A 462 58.31 -57.88 -49.30
N SER A 463 57.61 -57.21 -50.20
CA SER A 463 57.67 -57.49 -51.65
C SER A 463 58.94 -56.94 -52.32
N SER A 464 59.51 -55.85 -51.79
CA SER A 464 60.77 -55.26 -52.29
C SER A 464 62.03 -56.04 -51.88
N ALA A 465 61.97 -56.77 -50.76
CA ALA A 465 63.06 -57.63 -50.28
C ALA A 465 63.23 -58.94 -51.08
N ALA A 466 62.33 -59.22 -52.04
CA ALA A 466 62.29 -60.45 -52.83
C ALA A 466 62.81 -60.32 -54.27
N LEU A 467 63.62 -59.30 -54.59
CA LEU A 467 64.30 -59.16 -55.89
C LEU A 467 65.80 -59.54 -55.80
N PRO A 468 66.34 -60.24 -56.83
CA PRO A 468 67.51 -61.12 -56.68
C PRO A 468 68.85 -60.38 -56.70
N ILE A 469 69.80 -60.86 -55.89
CA ILE A 469 71.23 -60.61 -56.11
C ILE A 469 71.72 -61.66 -57.11
N GLU A 470 72.38 -61.21 -58.18
CA GLU A 470 73.06 -62.01 -59.22
C GLU A 470 73.94 -63.13 -58.68
#